data_AF-A0A5K0YDI0-F1
#
_entry.id   AF-A0A5K0YDI0-F1
#
_cell.length_a   1.000
_cell.length_b   1.000
_cell.length_c   1.000
_cell.angle_alpha   90.00
_cell.angle_beta   90.00
_cell.angle_gamma   90.00
#
_symmetry.space_group_name_H-M   'P 1'
#
loop_
_entity.id
_entity.type
_entity.pdbx_description
1 polymer ?
#
loop_
_entity_poly.entity_id
_entity_poly.type
_entity_poly.pdbx_seq_one_letter_code
_entity_poly.pdbx_strand_id
1 'polypeptide(L)'
;RNCEALMLLQKNGLHKNNPALAVVATLFGESEHIKCLERNNMVNWDEESSLNEILKGAGYDESQSRAISLGLNKNRPVLIIQGPPGTGKTGLLKELITLAVQRGERVLVTAPTNAAIDNMVEKLASVGLNIVRVGNPARISPTVASMSLGTIVNDRLAGYLKEFERKRSDLRRDLRQCLKDDSLASGIRQLLKQLGKALKKKERDTVKEVLANAHVVLCTNAGAADALIRKLDKFDLVVIDEAGQAIEPSCWIPMLQGRRAILAGDQCQLAPVVLSKKALDGGLSVSLMERASNLHGSLLTTKLKVQYRMHDAIASWASKEMYDGLLQSSPTVAAHLLVDSPFVK
;
A
#
# COMPACT_ATOMS: atom_id res chain seq x y z
N ARG A 1 10.65 -21.98 21.13
CA ARG A 1 11.29 -21.32 19.96
C ARG A 1 10.57 -20.03 19.56
N ASN A 2 9.23 -19.96 19.51
CA ASN A 2 8.51 -18.72 19.16
C ASN A 2 8.52 -17.63 20.26
N CYS A 3 8.47 -18.00 21.55
CA CYS A 3 8.61 -17.03 22.65
C CYS A 3 9.99 -16.39 22.72
N GLU A 4 11.06 -17.13 22.38
CA GLU A 4 12.42 -16.58 22.30
C GLU A 4 12.56 -15.59 21.15
N ALA A 5 11.91 -15.82 20.00
CA ALA A 5 11.89 -14.87 18.90
C ALA A 5 11.12 -13.60 19.25
N LEU A 6 9.93 -13.72 19.88
CA LEU A 6 9.17 -12.58 20.40
C LEU A 6 9.91 -11.82 21.51
N MET A 7 10.62 -12.53 22.39
CA MET A 7 11.47 -11.94 23.43
C MET A 7 12.76 -11.33 22.89
N LEU A 8 13.40 -11.92 21.87
CA LEU A 8 14.56 -11.36 21.16
C LEU A 8 14.17 -10.12 20.36
N LEU A 9 12.99 -10.15 19.74
CA LEU A 9 12.38 -8.99 19.11
C LEU A 9 12.13 -7.89 20.16
N GLN A 10 11.56 -8.20 21.32
CA GLN A 10 11.42 -7.23 22.43
C GLN A 10 12.76 -6.75 23.03
N LYS A 11 13.78 -7.61 23.12
CA LYS A 11 15.10 -7.27 23.71
C LYS A 11 15.97 -6.43 22.79
N ASN A 12 15.93 -6.68 21.47
CA ASN A 12 16.93 -6.17 20.53
C ASN A 12 16.37 -5.41 19.29
N GLY A 13 15.04 -5.28 19.06
CA GLY A 13 14.56 -4.64 17.81
C GLY A 13 13.12 -4.07 17.74
N LEU A 14 12.24 -4.43 18.68
CA LEU A 14 10.90 -3.87 18.87
C LEU A 14 10.87 -3.23 20.25
N HIS A 15 11.35 -1.99 20.34
CA HIS A 15 11.07 -1.13 21.48
C HIS A 15 9.56 -1.11 21.76
N LYS A 16 9.14 -0.87 23.02
CA LYS A 16 7.72 -0.72 23.42
C LYS A 16 6.91 0.25 22.53
N ASN A 17 7.58 1.14 21.81
CA ASN A 17 7.00 2.10 20.87
C ASN A 17 6.96 1.61 19.41
N ASN A 18 7.18 0.31 19.13
CA ASN A 18 7.08 -0.21 17.78
C ASN A 18 5.58 -0.37 17.39
N PRO A 19 5.10 0.39 16.39
CA PRO A 19 3.69 0.35 16.00
C PRO A 19 3.24 -1.03 15.51
N ALA A 20 4.14 -1.79 14.89
CA ALA A 20 3.83 -3.10 14.31
C ALA A 20 3.90 -4.24 15.34
N LEU A 21 4.04 -3.95 16.64
CA LEU A 21 4.15 -4.99 17.67
C LEU A 21 2.93 -5.92 17.66
N ALA A 22 1.72 -5.37 17.55
CA ALA A 22 0.49 -6.15 17.50
C ALA A 22 0.39 -6.98 16.20
N VAL A 23 0.85 -6.43 15.07
CA VAL A 23 0.95 -7.14 13.78
C VAL A 23 1.89 -8.36 13.90
N VAL A 24 3.09 -8.14 14.44
CA VAL A 24 4.10 -9.18 14.63
C VAL A 24 3.62 -10.25 15.61
N ALA A 25 3.06 -9.83 16.75
CA ALA A 25 2.50 -10.73 17.74
C ALA A 25 1.34 -11.57 17.16
N THR A 26 0.52 -10.99 16.29
CA THR A 26 -0.58 -11.72 15.64
C THR A 26 -0.06 -12.81 14.68
N LEU A 27 0.97 -12.51 13.90
CA LEU A 27 1.45 -13.38 12.81
C LEU A 27 2.46 -14.46 13.24
N PHE A 28 3.08 -14.30 14.41
CA PHE A 28 4.04 -15.25 15.00
C PHE A 28 3.59 -15.81 16.35
N GLY A 29 2.56 -15.23 16.97
CA GLY A 29 2.01 -15.71 18.22
C GLY A 29 1.19 -16.99 18.06
N GLU A 30 1.08 -17.75 19.14
CA GLU A 30 0.20 -18.91 19.24
C GLU A 30 -1.20 -18.47 19.69
N SER A 31 -2.21 -19.34 19.56
CA SER A 31 -3.61 -19.01 19.88
C SER A 31 -3.80 -18.48 21.32
N GLU A 32 -3.01 -18.97 22.29
CA GLU A 32 -3.06 -18.48 23.67
C GLU A 32 -2.55 -17.04 23.81
N HIS A 33 -1.59 -16.62 22.97
CA HIS A 33 -1.13 -15.23 22.95
C HIS A 33 -2.23 -14.30 22.41
N ILE A 34 -2.99 -14.73 21.41
CA ILE A 34 -4.12 -13.94 20.87
C ILE A 34 -5.21 -13.77 21.94
N LYS A 35 -5.61 -14.85 22.62
CA LYS A 35 -6.56 -14.78 23.74
C LYS A 35 -6.06 -13.87 24.86
N CYS A 36 -4.76 -13.86 25.13
CA CYS A 36 -4.16 -12.95 26.11
C CYS A 36 -4.25 -11.49 25.67
N LEU A 37 -3.97 -11.18 24.40
CA LEU A 37 -4.12 -9.82 23.87
C LEU A 37 -5.58 -9.34 23.95
N GLU A 38 -6.53 -10.20 23.64
CA GLU A 38 -7.97 -9.92 23.70
C GLU A 38 -8.44 -9.65 25.14
N ARG A 39 -8.06 -10.51 26.11
CA ARG A 39 -8.37 -10.31 27.54
C ARG A 39 -7.81 -9.00 28.10
N ASN A 40 -6.71 -8.51 27.55
CA ASN A 40 -6.09 -7.24 27.94
C ASN A 40 -6.60 -6.04 27.12
N ASN A 41 -7.66 -6.19 26.32
CA ASN A 41 -8.23 -5.16 25.45
C ASN A 41 -7.21 -4.54 24.47
N MET A 42 -6.18 -5.30 24.10
CA MET A 42 -5.17 -4.86 23.13
C MET A 42 -5.58 -5.12 21.69
N VAL A 43 -6.50 -6.07 21.48
CA VAL A 43 -7.05 -6.42 20.17
C VAL A 43 -8.56 -6.58 20.28
N ASN A 44 -9.26 -6.23 19.20
CA ASN A 44 -10.68 -6.54 19.02
C ASN A 44 -10.86 -7.12 17.61
N TRP A 45 -11.43 -8.32 17.53
CA TRP A 45 -11.65 -9.05 16.28
C TRP A 45 -13.04 -8.84 15.69
N ASP A 46 -13.96 -8.24 16.45
CA ASP A 46 -15.34 -8.03 16.05
C ASP A 46 -15.47 -6.95 14.98
N GLU A 47 -16.64 -6.97 14.34
CA GLU A 47 -17.07 -5.96 13.37
C GLU A 47 -17.36 -4.62 14.06
N GLU A 48 -17.06 -3.53 13.37
CA GLU A 48 -17.39 -2.19 13.85
C GLU A 48 -18.89 -1.92 13.67
N SER A 49 -19.64 -2.02 14.78
CA SER A 49 -21.11 -2.04 14.79
C SER A 49 -21.75 -0.75 14.26
N SER A 50 -21.04 0.39 14.38
CA SER A 50 -21.52 1.72 14.01
C SER A 50 -21.60 1.98 12.50
N LEU A 51 -20.99 1.11 11.68
CA LEU A 51 -20.86 1.31 10.24
C LEU A 51 -21.86 0.51 9.40
N ASN A 52 -22.48 -0.51 10.00
CA ASN A 52 -23.27 -1.48 9.25
C ASN A 52 -24.50 -0.85 8.58
N GLU A 53 -25.06 0.24 9.11
CA GLU A 53 -26.18 0.95 8.50
C GLU A 53 -25.75 1.86 7.34
N ILE A 54 -24.60 2.54 7.48
CA ILE A 54 -24.06 3.44 6.45
C ILE A 54 -23.65 2.65 5.20
N LEU A 55 -23.00 1.50 5.40
CA LEU A 55 -22.50 0.68 4.30
C LEU A 55 -23.61 -0.03 3.50
N LYS A 56 -24.74 -0.37 4.14
CA LYS A 56 -25.91 -0.94 3.46
C LYS A 56 -26.51 -0.02 2.39
N GLY A 57 -26.37 1.30 2.55
CA GLY A 57 -26.83 2.29 1.57
C GLY A 57 -25.92 2.48 0.35
N ALA A 58 -24.69 1.97 0.38
CA ALA A 58 -23.65 2.24 -0.62
C ALA A 58 -23.56 1.18 -1.75
N GLY A 59 -24.49 0.22 -1.80
CA GLY A 59 -24.54 -0.80 -2.85
C GLY A 59 -23.48 -1.91 -2.75
N TYR A 60 -22.81 -2.04 -1.60
CA TYR A 60 -21.92 -3.17 -1.31
C TYR A 60 -22.71 -4.41 -0.90
N ASP A 61 -22.25 -5.58 -1.32
CA ASP A 61 -22.79 -6.83 -0.78
C ASP A 61 -22.39 -7.04 0.69
N GLU A 62 -23.00 -8.02 1.34
CA GLU A 62 -22.77 -8.32 2.76
C GLU A 62 -21.29 -8.65 3.06
N SER A 63 -20.63 -9.40 2.16
CA SER A 63 -19.23 -9.80 2.35
C SER A 63 -18.28 -8.62 2.22
N GLN A 64 -18.57 -7.71 1.30
CA GLN A 64 -17.85 -6.46 1.12
C GLN A 64 -18.04 -5.51 2.31
N SER A 65 -19.28 -5.33 2.75
CA SER A 65 -19.63 -4.48 3.92
C SER A 65 -18.91 -4.98 5.18
N ARG A 66 -18.92 -6.29 5.41
CA ARG A 66 -18.20 -6.95 6.50
C ARG A 66 -16.69 -6.69 6.43
N ALA A 67 -16.08 -6.83 5.26
CA ALA A 67 -14.65 -6.60 5.09
C ALA A 67 -14.25 -5.14 5.35
N ILE A 68 -15.08 -4.17 4.96
CA ILE A 68 -14.87 -2.75 5.28
C ILE A 68 -14.98 -2.53 6.80
N SER A 69 -16.02 -3.06 7.43
CA SER A 69 -16.24 -2.94 8.89
C SER A 69 -15.06 -3.50 9.70
N LEU A 70 -14.61 -4.71 9.39
CA LEU A 70 -13.42 -5.32 10.01
C LEU A 70 -12.15 -4.51 9.74
N GLY A 71 -12.01 -3.97 8.53
CA GLY A 71 -10.84 -3.21 8.12
C GLY A 71 -10.77 -1.80 8.69
N LEU A 72 -11.86 -1.26 9.22
CA LEU A 72 -11.91 0.04 9.88
C LEU A 72 -11.76 -0.04 11.41
N ASN A 73 -11.90 -1.24 11.98
CA ASN A 73 -11.60 -1.50 13.38
C ASN A 73 -10.10 -1.26 13.67
N LYS A 74 -9.80 -0.15 14.36
CA LYS A 74 -8.43 0.27 14.73
C LYS A 74 -7.72 -0.69 15.68
N ASN A 75 -8.47 -1.50 16.42
CA ASN A 75 -7.96 -2.51 17.35
C ASN A 75 -7.75 -3.88 16.68
N ARG A 76 -8.00 -4.01 15.37
CA ARG A 76 -7.70 -5.22 14.61
C ARG A 76 -6.31 -5.09 13.97
N PRO A 77 -5.27 -5.82 14.46
CA PRO A 77 -3.91 -5.62 13.97
C PRO A 77 -3.72 -6.13 12.54
N VAL A 78 -4.38 -7.25 12.19
CA VAL A 78 -4.25 -7.88 10.89
C VAL A 78 -5.62 -8.29 10.37
N LEU A 79 -5.90 -7.95 9.11
CA LEU A 79 -7.02 -8.47 8.34
C LEU A 79 -6.52 -9.01 7.00
N ILE A 80 -7.04 -10.16 6.61
CA ILE A 80 -6.81 -10.77 5.30
C ILE A 80 -8.13 -10.73 4.55
N ILE A 81 -8.13 -10.12 3.37
CA ILE A 81 -9.28 -10.07 2.47
C ILE A 81 -8.98 -10.96 1.27
N GLN A 82 -9.59 -12.14 1.23
CA GLN A 82 -9.57 -12.98 0.05
C GLN A 82 -10.65 -12.51 -0.92
N GLY A 83 -10.23 -12.05 -2.10
CA GLY A 83 -11.12 -11.59 -3.15
C GLY A 83 -10.95 -12.39 -4.43
N PRO A 84 -11.81 -13.40 -4.68
CA PRO A 84 -11.88 -14.14 -5.93
C PRO A 84 -12.04 -13.23 -7.17
N PRO A 85 -11.80 -13.74 -8.39
CA PRO A 85 -11.93 -12.97 -9.62
C PRO A 85 -13.30 -12.27 -9.74
N GLY A 86 -13.28 -10.97 -10.02
CA GLY A 86 -14.50 -10.19 -10.25
C GLY A 86 -15.26 -9.77 -8.99
N THR A 87 -14.76 -10.04 -7.79
CA THR A 87 -15.44 -9.67 -6.52
C THR A 87 -15.29 -8.21 -6.08
N GLY A 88 -14.65 -7.38 -6.91
CA GLY A 88 -14.51 -5.96 -6.62
C GLY A 88 -13.44 -5.59 -5.58
N LYS A 89 -12.52 -6.51 -5.22
CA LYS A 89 -11.43 -6.33 -4.25
C LYS A 89 -10.77 -4.93 -4.27
N THR A 90 -10.26 -4.50 -5.43
CA THR A 90 -9.60 -3.19 -5.56
C THR A 90 -10.57 -2.01 -5.35
N GLY A 91 -11.84 -2.16 -5.74
CA GLY A 91 -12.89 -1.17 -5.48
C GLY A 91 -13.25 -1.08 -3.99
N LEU A 92 -13.29 -2.22 -3.30
CA LEU A 92 -13.46 -2.30 -1.86
C LEU A 92 -12.28 -1.66 -1.11
N LEU A 93 -11.04 -1.93 -1.53
CA LEU A 93 -9.86 -1.32 -0.93
C LEU A 93 -9.86 0.20 -1.10
N LYS A 94 -10.24 0.71 -2.28
CA LYS A 94 -10.42 2.15 -2.51
C LYS A 94 -11.35 2.76 -1.45
N GLU A 95 -12.51 2.15 -1.22
CA GLU A 95 -13.48 2.65 -0.24
C GLU A 95 -12.94 2.59 1.18
N LEU A 96 -12.37 1.45 1.56
CA LEU A 96 -11.77 1.25 2.88
C LEU A 96 -10.68 2.29 3.16
N ILE A 97 -9.77 2.52 2.22
CA ILE A 97 -8.71 3.54 2.32
C ILE A 97 -9.33 4.94 2.45
N THR A 98 -10.38 5.22 1.69
CA THR A 98 -11.08 6.51 1.73
C THR A 98 -11.68 6.78 3.10
N LEU A 99 -12.43 5.81 3.65
CA LEU A 99 -13.05 5.90 4.96
C LEU A 99 -12.01 5.97 6.08
N ALA A 100 -10.91 5.22 5.98
CA ALA A 100 -9.79 5.30 6.92
C ALA A 100 -9.19 6.71 6.97
N VAL A 101 -8.92 7.31 5.81
CA VAL A 101 -8.40 8.69 5.71
C VAL A 101 -9.40 9.72 6.25
N GLN A 102 -10.70 9.58 5.95
CA GLN A 102 -11.74 10.46 6.50
C GLN A 102 -11.82 10.38 8.04
N ARG A 103 -11.43 9.24 8.62
CA ARG A 103 -11.30 9.03 10.08
C ARG A 103 -9.94 9.46 10.64
N GLY A 104 -9.18 10.22 9.87
CA GLY A 104 -7.89 10.79 10.25
C GLY A 104 -6.72 9.81 10.24
N GLU A 105 -6.86 8.63 9.62
CA GLU A 105 -5.76 7.68 9.50
C GLU A 105 -4.83 8.04 8.33
N ARG A 106 -3.53 7.89 8.54
CA ARG A 106 -2.53 7.96 7.46
C ARG A 106 -2.24 6.56 6.93
N VAL A 107 -2.31 6.40 5.61
CA VAL A 107 -2.30 5.07 4.98
C VAL A 107 -1.08 4.88 4.08
N LEU A 108 -0.40 3.74 4.22
CA LEU A 108 0.60 3.26 3.27
C LEU A 108 -0.02 2.14 2.43
N VAL A 109 -0.08 2.32 1.12
CA VAL A 109 -0.60 1.31 0.19
C VAL A 109 0.54 0.73 -0.63
N THR A 110 0.68 -0.59 -0.59
CA THR A 110 1.70 -1.31 -1.34
C THR A 110 1.14 -2.47 -2.15
N ALA A 111 1.93 -2.93 -3.12
CA ALA A 111 1.66 -4.12 -3.93
C ALA A 111 3.00 -4.67 -4.48
N PRO A 112 3.06 -5.94 -4.91
CA PRO A 112 4.30 -6.51 -5.44
C PRO A 112 4.72 -5.89 -6.78
N THR A 113 3.78 -5.40 -7.59
CA THR A 113 4.04 -4.88 -8.95
C THR A 113 3.72 -3.39 -9.10
N ASN A 114 4.39 -2.72 -10.04
CA ASN A 114 4.08 -1.32 -10.34
C ASN A 114 2.66 -1.16 -10.94
N ALA A 115 2.25 -2.08 -11.81
CA ALA A 115 0.93 -2.05 -12.43
C ALA A 115 -0.21 -2.12 -11.40
N ALA A 116 -0.07 -2.98 -10.38
CA ALA A 116 -1.07 -3.07 -9.30
C ALA A 116 -1.17 -1.75 -8.51
N ILE A 117 -0.03 -1.10 -8.23
CA ILE A 117 -0.04 0.21 -7.59
C ILE A 117 -0.64 1.29 -8.48
N ASP A 118 -0.25 1.35 -9.74
CA ASP A 118 -0.73 2.40 -10.62
C ASP A 118 -2.25 2.28 -10.83
N ASN A 119 -2.80 1.06 -10.94
CA ASN A 119 -4.24 0.80 -10.92
C ASN A 119 -4.94 1.32 -9.65
N MET A 120 -4.29 1.17 -8.48
CA MET A 120 -4.83 1.69 -7.22
C MET A 120 -4.76 3.23 -7.16
N VAL A 121 -3.67 3.83 -7.67
CA VAL A 121 -3.53 5.29 -7.78
C VAL A 121 -4.64 5.86 -8.66
N GLU A 122 -4.94 5.27 -9.82
CA GLU A 122 -6.05 5.71 -10.69
C GLU A 122 -7.39 5.69 -9.97
N LYS A 123 -7.68 4.63 -9.21
CA LYS A 123 -8.93 4.51 -8.44
C LYS A 123 -9.05 5.57 -7.36
N LEU A 124 -7.97 5.83 -6.63
CA LEU A 124 -7.94 6.83 -5.55
C LEU A 124 -7.93 8.27 -6.07
N ALA A 125 -7.41 8.52 -7.27
CA ALA A 125 -7.38 9.85 -7.87
C ALA A 125 -8.77 10.48 -7.99
N SER A 126 -9.80 9.66 -8.20
CA SER A 126 -11.20 10.09 -8.31
C SER A 126 -11.84 10.59 -7.00
N VAL A 127 -11.19 10.39 -5.85
CA VAL A 127 -11.77 10.62 -4.52
C VAL A 127 -11.44 12.01 -3.95
N GLY A 128 -10.42 12.68 -4.50
CA GLY A 128 -9.96 13.97 -3.98
C GLY A 128 -9.08 13.88 -2.73
N LEU A 129 -8.46 12.71 -2.47
CA LEU A 129 -7.48 12.56 -1.40
C LEU A 129 -6.10 13.09 -1.83
N ASN A 130 -5.34 13.68 -0.89
CA ASN A 130 -3.93 13.95 -1.10
C ASN A 130 -3.11 12.65 -1.10
N ILE A 131 -2.85 12.13 -2.30
CA ILE A 131 -2.12 10.88 -2.52
C ILE A 131 -0.77 11.14 -3.19
N VAL A 132 0.26 10.37 -2.82
CA VAL A 132 1.60 10.48 -3.39
C VAL A 132 2.12 9.10 -3.81
N ARG A 133 2.39 8.94 -5.11
CA ARG A 133 3.01 7.74 -5.69
C ARG A 133 4.53 7.86 -5.67
N VAL A 134 5.20 7.02 -4.87
CA VAL A 134 6.66 6.97 -4.75
C VAL A 134 7.21 5.79 -5.55
N GLY A 135 8.10 6.07 -6.50
CA GLY A 135 8.73 5.04 -7.34
C GLY A 135 9.63 5.65 -8.40
N ASN A 136 10.33 4.79 -9.15
CA ASN A 136 11.14 5.23 -10.29
C ASN A 136 10.20 5.74 -11.41
N PRO A 137 10.34 6.99 -11.88
CA PRO A 137 9.52 7.55 -12.95
C PRO A 137 9.45 6.69 -14.21
N ALA A 138 10.53 5.97 -14.56
CA ALA A 138 10.57 5.08 -15.73
C ALA A 138 9.67 3.83 -15.59
N ARG A 139 9.14 3.56 -14.40
CA ARG A 139 8.26 2.42 -14.10
C ARG A 139 6.86 2.83 -13.67
N ILE A 140 6.55 4.13 -13.72
CA ILE A 140 5.24 4.68 -13.36
C ILE A 140 4.46 4.90 -14.66
N SER A 141 3.22 4.45 -14.70
CA SER A 141 2.33 4.68 -15.84
C SER A 141 2.13 6.18 -16.09
N PRO A 142 2.14 6.65 -17.36
CA PRO A 142 1.85 8.04 -17.70
C PRO A 142 0.51 8.55 -17.15
N THR A 143 -0.50 7.67 -17.03
CA THR A 143 -1.83 7.99 -16.51
C THR A 143 -1.83 8.48 -15.06
N VAL A 144 -0.80 8.10 -14.28
CA VAL A 144 -0.68 8.46 -12.86
C VAL A 144 0.57 9.29 -12.57
N ALA A 145 1.29 9.73 -13.60
CA ALA A 145 2.57 10.42 -13.44
C ALA A 145 2.43 11.76 -12.69
N SER A 146 1.28 12.44 -12.81
CA SER A 146 0.97 13.68 -12.07
C SER A 146 0.90 13.48 -10.56
N MET A 147 0.57 12.27 -10.09
CA MET A 147 0.55 11.91 -8.68
C MET A 147 1.91 11.40 -8.18
N SER A 148 2.94 11.32 -9.04
CA SER A 148 4.25 10.87 -8.63
C SER A 148 4.97 11.91 -7.78
N LEU A 149 5.74 11.45 -6.79
CA LEU A 149 6.53 12.33 -5.91
C LEU A 149 7.42 13.29 -6.71
N GLY A 150 8.06 12.79 -7.77
CA GLY A 150 8.93 13.60 -8.62
C GLY A 150 8.18 14.74 -9.30
N THR A 151 7.03 14.46 -9.92
CA THR A 151 6.21 15.48 -10.59
C THR A 151 5.70 16.51 -9.59
N ILE A 152 5.12 16.07 -8.47
CA ILE A 152 4.58 16.97 -7.43
C ILE A 152 5.68 17.91 -6.89
N VAL A 153 6.88 17.39 -6.65
CA VAL A 153 8.01 18.18 -6.15
C VAL A 153 8.51 19.16 -7.22
N ASN A 154 8.63 18.72 -8.47
CA ASN A 154 9.05 19.59 -9.57
C ASN A 154 8.07 20.75 -9.78
N ASP A 155 6.76 20.48 -9.73
CA ASP A 155 5.72 21.51 -9.87
C ASP A 155 5.81 22.54 -8.74
N ARG A 156 5.98 22.09 -7.50
CA ARG A 156 6.18 22.98 -6.33
C ARG A 156 7.48 23.79 -6.43
N LEU A 157 8.51 23.25 -7.07
CA LEU A 157 9.81 23.89 -7.23
C LEU A 157 9.95 24.74 -8.50
N ALA A 158 8.98 24.72 -9.41
CA ALA A 158 9.10 25.34 -10.74
C ALA A 158 9.53 26.81 -10.68
N GLY A 159 8.94 27.62 -9.78
CA GLY A 159 9.34 29.01 -9.58
C GLY A 159 10.76 29.16 -9.03
N TYR A 160 11.11 28.35 -8.02
CA TYR A 160 12.44 28.35 -7.40
C TYR A 160 13.53 27.92 -8.39
N LEU A 161 13.26 26.93 -9.25
CA LEU A 161 14.17 26.46 -10.28
C LEU A 161 14.44 27.54 -11.33
N LYS A 162 13.42 28.28 -11.77
CA LYS A 162 13.59 29.42 -12.69
C LYS A 162 14.50 30.50 -12.10
N GLU A 163 14.30 30.87 -10.83
CA GLU A 163 15.18 31.83 -10.15
C GLU A 163 16.61 31.31 -9.97
N PHE A 164 16.74 30.04 -9.61
CA PHE A 164 18.04 29.37 -9.46
C PHE A 164 18.82 29.40 -10.78
N GLU A 165 18.16 29.09 -11.91
CA GLU A 165 18.80 29.09 -13.21
C GLU A 165 19.26 30.49 -13.63
N ARG A 166 18.43 31.52 -13.40
CA ARG A 166 18.80 32.91 -13.64
C ARG A 166 20.04 33.32 -12.82
N LYS A 167 20.03 33.09 -11.51
CA LYS A 167 21.19 33.38 -10.63
C LYS A 167 22.44 32.62 -11.07
N ARG A 168 22.28 31.35 -11.46
CA ARG A 168 23.38 30.52 -11.98
C ARG A 168 23.95 31.05 -13.29
N SER A 169 23.09 31.52 -14.22
CA SER A 169 23.54 32.08 -15.49
C SER A 169 24.28 33.40 -15.31
N ASP A 170 23.79 34.27 -14.43
CA ASP A 170 24.43 35.55 -14.10
C ASP A 170 25.81 35.31 -13.49
N LEU A 171 25.93 34.50 -12.44
CA LEU A 171 27.21 34.16 -11.83
C LEU A 171 28.19 33.49 -12.81
N ARG A 172 27.70 32.65 -13.74
CA ARG A 172 28.56 32.06 -14.78
C ARG A 172 29.01 33.08 -15.81
N ARG A 173 28.20 34.10 -16.12
CA ARG A 173 28.60 35.20 -16.99
C ARG A 173 29.69 36.02 -16.30
N ASP A 174 29.49 36.37 -15.04
CA ASP A 174 30.45 37.16 -14.26
C ASP A 174 31.78 36.40 -14.13
N LEU A 175 31.74 35.08 -13.89
CA LEU A 175 32.93 34.24 -13.84
C LEU A 175 33.74 34.26 -15.15
N ARG A 176 33.07 34.33 -16.31
CA ARG A 176 33.76 34.44 -17.61
C ARG A 176 34.42 35.80 -17.81
N GLN A 177 33.91 36.85 -17.16
CA GLN A 177 34.45 38.20 -17.24
C GLN A 177 35.64 38.41 -16.28
N CYS A 178 35.80 37.56 -15.27
CA CYS A 178 36.99 37.51 -14.40
C CYS A 178 38.19 36.88 -15.13
N LEU A 179 38.75 37.58 -16.13
CA LEU A 179 39.88 37.09 -16.92
C LEU A 179 41.24 37.19 -16.21
N LYS A 180 41.34 37.92 -15.08
CA LYS A 180 42.62 38.21 -14.40
C LYS A 180 42.59 38.33 -12.87
N ASP A 181 41.44 38.13 -12.22
CA ASP A 181 41.32 38.24 -10.76
C ASP A 181 40.93 36.89 -10.15
N ASP A 182 41.95 36.17 -9.66
CA ASP A 182 41.79 34.84 -9.06
C ASP A 182 40.98 34.87 -7.76
N SER A 183 41.02 35.98 -7.01
CA SER A 183 40.26 36.15 -5.77
C SER A 183 38.76 36.28 -6.07
N LEU A 184 38.40 37.15 -7.02
CA LEU A 184 37.01 37.30 -7.47
C LEU A 184 36.48 36.02 -8.11
N ALA A 185 37.27 35.36 -8.95
CA ALA A 185 36.89 34.09 -9.56
C ALA A 185 36.64 32.99 -8.51
N SER A 186 37.46 32.94 -7.46
CA SER A 186 37.28 32.03 -6.32
C SER A 186 35.96 32.31 -5.57
N GLY A 187 35.67 33.59 -5.29
CA GLY A 187 34.42 34.01 -4.65
C GLY A 187 33.17 33.59 -5.43
N ILE A 188 33.17 33.79 -6.75
CA ILE A 188 32.04 33.39 -7.62
C ILE A 188 31.88 31.87 -7.66
N ARG A 189 32.98 31.10 -7.71
CA ARG A 189 32.91 29.62 -7.62
C ARG A 189 32.31 29.17 -6.28
N GLN A 190 32.65 29.86 -5.19
CA GLN A 190 32.07 29.59 -3.87
C GLN A 190 30.56 29.90 -3.84
N LEU A 191 30.12 31.01 -4.42
CA LEU A 191 28.69 31.35 -4.55
C LEU A 191 27.93 30.31 -5.38
N LEU A 192 28.48 29.87 -6.52
CA LEU A 192 27.89 28.78 -7.32
C LEU A 192 27.77 27.47 -6.51
N LYS A 193 28.77 27.14 -5.70
CA LYS A 193 28.74 25.98 -4.80
C LYS A 193 27.67 26.13 -3.72
N GLN A 194 27.53 27.31 -3.12
CA GLN A 194 26.49 27.59 -2.12
C GLN A 194 25.09 27.53 -2.74
N LEU A 195 24.91 28.09 -3.95
CA LEU A 195 23.66 28.05 -4.69
C LEU A 195 23.22 26.60 -4.96
N GLY A 196 24.15 25.74 -5.40
CA GLY A 196 23.89 24.31 -5.59
C GLY A 196 23.53 23.57 -4.28
N LYS A 197 24.17 23.92 -3.16
CA LYS A 197 23.79 23.38 -1.84
C LYS A 197 22.40 23.83 -1.41
N ALA A 198 22.04 25.10 -1.66
CA ALA A 198 20.74 25.65 -1.34
C ALA A 198 19.62 24.95 -2.13
N LEU A 199 19.82 24.69 -3.43
CA LEU A 199 18.87 23.92 -4.24
C LEU A 199 18.64 22.52 -3.67
N LYS A 200 19.72 21.76 -3.41
CA LYS A 200 19.61 20.41 -2.83
C LYS A 200 18.90 20.39 -1.48
N LYS A 201 19.10 21.43 -0.66
CA LYS A 201 18.40 21.58 0.61
C LYS A 201 16.90 21.83 0.37
N LYS A 202 16.56 22.78 -0.51
CA LYS A 202 15.18 23.12 -0.85
C LYS A 202 14.42 21.92 -1.45
N GLU A 203 15.06 21.15 -2.32
CA GLU A 203 14.50 19.90 -2.86
C GLU A 203 14.17 18.90 -1.76
N ARG A 204 15.13 18.62 -0.86
CA ARG A 204 14.92 17.70 0.28
C ARG A 204 13.80 18.16 1.21
N ASP A 205 13.75 19.45 1.51
CA ASP A 205 12.73 20.01 2.39
C ASP A 205 11.33 19.92 1.74
N THR A 206 11.25 20.16 0.42
CA THR A 206 9.99 20.03 -0.35
C THR A 206 9.53 18.58 -0.43
N VAL A 207 10.44 17.62 -0.66
CA VAL A 207 10.13 16.18 -0.63
C VAL A 207 9.54 15.77 0.72
N LYS A 208 10.17 16.21 1.82
CA LYS A 208 9.68 15.91 3.17
C LYS A 208 8.29 16.49 3.41
N GLU A 209 8.07 17.74 3.01
CA GLU A 209 6.77 18.41 3.17
C GLU A 209 5.66 17.70 2.38
N VAL A 210 5.94 17.34 1.12
CA VAL A 210 4.98 16.61 0.27
C VAL A 210 4.59 15.27 0.90
N LEU A 211 5.58 14.49 1.37
CA LEU A 211 5.32 13.18 1.97
C LEU A 211 4.66 13.29 3.35
N ALA A 212 5.03 14.28 4.17
CA ALA A 212 4.44 14.49 5.49
C ALA A 212 2.96 14.86 5.41
N ASN A 213 2.58 15.67 4.42
CA ASN A 213 1.21 16.12 4.22
C ASN A 213 0.33 15.11 3.45
N ALA A 214 0.91 14.04 2.91
CA ALA A 214 0.16 13.02 2.16
C ALA A 214 -0.72 12.18 3.11
N HIS A 215 -2.01 12.08 2.78
CA HIS A 215 -2.94 11.16 3.46
C HIS A 215 -2.63 9.71 3.10
N VAL A 216 -2.31 9.47 1.82
CA VAL A 216 -1.97 8.15 1.29
C VAL A 216 -0.63 8.19 0.57
N VAL A 217 0.30 7.32 0.97
CA VAL A 217 1.55 7.09 0.24
C VAL A 217 1.45 5.74 -0.46
N LEU A 218 1.73 5.71 -1.78
CA LEU A 218 1.64 4.51 -2.60
C LEU A 218 3.00 4.13 -3.19
N CYS A 219 3.44 2.89 -3.00
CA CYS A 219 4.70 2.38 -3.57
C CYS A 219 4.68 0.86 -3.71
N THR A 220 5.63 0.26 -4.41
CA THR A 220 5.75 -1.21 -4.37
C THR A 220 6.19 -1.68 -2.98
N ASN A 221 5.99 -2.97 -2.66
CA ASN A 221 6.47 -3.56 -1.39
C ASN A 221 7.96 -3.26 -1.16
N ALA A 222 8.79 -3.45 -2.21
CA ALA A 222 10.21 -3.13 -2.17
C ALA A 222 10.46 -1.61 -2.08
N GLY A 223 9.64 -0.81 -2.77
CA GLY A 223 9.71 0.66 -2.71
C GLY A 223 9.51 1.22 -1.31
N ALA A 224 8.75 0.54 -0.45
CA ALA A 224 8.58 0.91 0.95
C ALA A 224 9.90 0.87 1.76
N ALA A 225 10.94 0.19 1.25
CA ALA A 225 12.27 0.21 1.86
C ALA A 225 13.03 1.52 1.62
N ASP A 226 12.55 2.40 0.73
CA ASP A 226 13.19 3.68 0.44
C ASP A 226 13.32 4.52 1.72
N ALA A 227 14.49 5.16 1.90
CA ALA A 227 14.77 5.99 3.06
C ALA A 227 13.79 7.17 3.20
N LEU A 228 13.21 7.65 2.10
CA LEU A 228 12.19 8.69 2.10
C LEU A 228 10.90 8.22 2.76
N ILE A 229 10.55 6.94 2.66
CA ILE A 229 9.34 6.36 3.27
C ILE A 229 9.64 5.90 4.70
N ARG A 230 10.74 5.16 4.91
CA ARG A 230 11.13 4.64 6.23
C ARG A 230 11.34 5.69 7.31
N LYS A 231 11.69 6.92 6.91
CA LYS A 231 11.93 8.05 7.82
C LYS A 231 10.68 8.89 8.08
N LEU A 232 9.55 8.61 7.44
CA LEU A 232 8.29 9.26 7.75
C LEU A 232 7.80 8.80 9.11
N ASP A 233 6.92 9.61 9.69
CA ASP A 233 6.10 9.15 10.80
C ASP A 233 5.34 7.89 10.41
N LYS A 234 5.09 7.07 11.41
CA LYS A 234 4.46 5.77 11.25
C LYS A 234 3.06 5.93 10.66
N PHE A 235 2.67 4.96 9.85
CA PHE A 235 1.34 4.89 9.29
C PHE A 235 0.39 4.25 10.29
N ASP A 236 -0.86 4.66 10.28
CA ASP A 236 -1.90 3.98 11.06
C ASP A 236 -2.22 2.65 10.40
N LEU A 237 -2.44 2.67 9.08
CA LEU A 237 -2.83 1.51 8.30
C LEU A 237 -1.83 1.25 7.16
N VAL A 238 -1.43 -0.02 7.00
CA VAL A 238 -0.74 -0.53 5.82
C VAL A 238 -1.70 -1.43 5.04
N VAL A 239 -1.87 -1.18 3.75
CA VAL A 239 -2.66 -2.03 2.84
C VAL A 239 -1.73 -2.65 1.81
N ILE A 240 -1.73 -3.97 1.69
CA ILE A 240 -1.01 -4.70 0.64
C ILE A 240 -2.03 -5.30 -0.32
N ASP A 241 -2.14 -4.74 -1.53
CA ASP A 241 -2.93 -5.34 -2.62
C ASP A 241 -2.10 -6.40 -3.37
N GLU A 242 -2.78 -7.34 -4.01
CA GLU A 242 -2.20 -8.53 -4.64
C GLU A 242 -1.23 -9.30 -3.73
N ALA A 243 -1.55 -9.40 -2.44
CA ALA A 243 -0.71 -10.03 -1.42
C ALA A 243 -0.46 -11.53 -1.66
N GLY A 244 -1.36 -12.22 -2.36
CA GLY A 244 -1.18 -13.61 -2.78
C GLY A 244 -0.02 -13.81 -3.77
N GLN A 245 0.33 -12.77 -4.55
CA GLN A 245 1.44 -12.79 -5.51
C GLN A 245 2.78 -12.35 -4.89
N ALA A 246 2.79 -11.97 -3.61
CA ALA A 246 3.97 -11.45 -2.93
C ALA A 246 4.65 -12.52 -2.06
N ILE A 247 5.96 -12.65 -2.19
CA ILE A 247 6.75 -13.46 -1.24
C ILE A 247 6.63 -12.83 0.15
N GLU A 248 6.52 -13.66 1.19
CA GLU A 248 6.36 -13.18 2.57
C GLU A 248 7.39 -12.13 3.00
N PRO A 249 8.71 -12.28 2.71
CA PRO A 249 9.70 -11.28 3.08
C PRO A 249 9.41 -9.88 2.52
N SER A 250 8.79 -9.80 1.33
CA SER A 250 8.45 -8.51 0.72
C SER A 250 7.31 -7.81 1.45
N CYS A 251 6.34 -8.55 1.99
CA CYS A 251 5.20 -7.99 2.74
C CYS A 251 5.65 -7.39 4.06
N TRP A 252 6.70 -7.94 4.68
CA TRP A 252 7.26 -7.40 5.92
C TRP A 252 7.87 -6.01 5.79
N ILE A 253 8.32 -5.60 4.58
CA ILE A 253 8.93 -4.28 4.35
C ILE A 253 7.94 -3.14 4.69
N PRO A 254 6.72 -3.09 4.14
CA PRO A 254 5.73 -2.09 4.49
C PRO A 254 5.03 -2.36 5.83
N MET A 255 4.77 -3.62 6.21
CA MET A 255 3.99 -3.93 7.42
C MET A 255 4.63 -3.42 8.71
N LEU A 256 5.97 -3.36 8.76
CA LEU A 256 6.71 -2.83 9.91
C LEU A 256 6.62 -1.29 10.05
N GLN A 257 5.93 -0.62 9.14
CA GLN A 257 5.74 0.83 9.13
C GLN A 257 4.34 1.24 9.61
N GLY A 258 3.42 0.29 9.76
CA GLY A 258 2.03 0.51 10.18
C GLY A 258 1.73 0.04 11.60
N ARG A 259 0.65 0.55 12.19
CA ARG A 259 0.07 0.01 13.45
C ARG A 259 -0.77 -1.23 13.22
N ARG A 260 -1.45 -1.26 12.07
CA ARG A 260 -2.32 -2.35 11.60
C ARG A 260 -2.11 -2.59 10.10
N ALA A 261 -2.42 -3.79 9.64
CA ALA A 261 -2.18 -4.23 8.27
C ALA A 261 -3.39 -4.94 7.66
N ILE A 262 -3.69 -4.63 6.41
CA ILE A 262 -4.66 -5.33 5.58
C ILE A 262 -3.91 -5.98 4.42
N LEU A 263 -4.02 -7.29 4.29
CA LEU A 263 -3.51 -8.04 3.13
C LEU A 263 -4.70 -8.43 2.27
N ALA A 264 -4.73 -7.95 1.04
CA ALA A 264 -5.78 -8.26 0.09
C ALA A 264 -5.19 -8.97 -1.12
N GLY A 265 -5.82 -10.05 -1.54
CA GLY A 265 -5.34 -10.84 -2.66
C GLY A 265 -6.24 -12.02 -2.93
N ASP A 266 -5.69 -13.01 -3.63
CA ASP A 266 -6.33 -14.29 -3.79
C ASP A 266 -5.26 -15.38 -3.86
N GLN A 267 -5.19 -16.22 -2.83
CA GLN A 267 -4.22 -17.32 -2.77
C GLN A 267 -4.56 -18.47 -3.73
N CYS A 268 -5.77 -18.48 -4.33
CA CYS A 268 -6.16 -19.46 -5.34
C CYS A 268 -5.74 -19.04 -6.77
N GLN A 269 -5.13 -17.87 -6.93
CA GLN A 269 -4.58 -17.38 -8.21
C GLN A 269 -3.06 -17.58 -8.28
N LEU A 270 -2.35 -16.73 -9.02
CA LEU A 270 -0.91 -16.84 -9.23
C LEU A 270 -0.15 -16.69 -7.89
N ALA A 271 0.67 -17.68 -7.58
CA ALA A 271 1.63 -17.62 -6.49
C ALA A 271 2.81 -16.68 -6.84
N PRO A 272 3.63 -16.28 -5.86
CA PRO A 272 4.83 -15.49 -6.10
C PRO A 272 5.83 -16.23 -7.01
N VAL A 273 6.43 -15.49 -7.94
CA VAL A 273 7.43 -16.05 -8.86
C VAL A 273 8.76 -16.26 -8.14
N VAL A 274 9.18 -17.52 -7.98
CA VAL A 274 10.46 -17.90 -7.36
C VAL A 274 11.32 -18.64 -8.40
N LEU A 275 12.44 -18.03 -8.80
CA LEU A 275 13.31 -18.59 -9.83
C LEU A 275 14.12 -19.81 -9.37
N SER A 276 14.49 -19.85 -8.09
CA SER A 276 15.29 -20.95 -7.53
C SER A 276 14.39 -22.10 -7.09
N LYS A 277 14.55 -23.27 -7.72
CA LYS A 277 13.82 -24.48 -7.33
C LYS A 277 14.04 -24.85 -5.85
N LYS A 278 15.27 -24.75 -5.35
CA LYS A 278 15.56 -25.00 -3.93
C LYS A 278 14.78 -24.07 -2.99
N ALA A 279 14.62 -22.80 -3.37
CA ALA A 279 13.85 -21.84 -2.58
C ALA A 279 12.33 -22.10 -2.68
N LEU A 280 11.87 -22.50 -3.87
CA LEU A 280 10.49 -22.92 -4.10
C LEU A 280 10.13 -24.13 -3.22
N ASP A 281 10.94 -25.19 -3.29
CA ASP A 281 10.79 -26.41 -2.48
C ASP A 281 10.93 -26.11 -0.98
N GLY A 282 11.69 -25.08 -0.63
CA GLY A 282 11.83 -24.55 0.73
C GLY A 282 10.66 -23.68 1.22
N GLY A 283 9.61 -23.50 0.41
CA GLY A 283 8.39 -22.78 0.80
C GLY A 283 8.38 -21.28 0.51
N LEU A 284 9.33 -20.73 -0.25
CA LEU A 284 9.37 -19.28 -0.56
C LEU A 284 8.17 -18.81 -1.40
N SER A 285 7.50 -19.73 -2.11
CA SER A 285 6.25 -19.44 -2.84
C SER A 285 5.03 -19.35 -1.93
N VAL A 286 5.10 -19.81 -0.68
CA VAL A 286 3.99 -19.63 0.25
C VAL A 286 3.95 -18.15 0.62
N SER A 287 2.90 -17.45 0.17
CA SER A 287 2.73 -16.03 0.46
C SER A 287 2.40 -15.82 1.94
N LEU A 288 2.65 -14.60 2.45
CA LEU A 288 2.22 -14.26 3.81
C LEU A 288 0.70 -14.38 3.95
N MET A 289 -0.05 -14.02 2.91
CA MET A 289 -1.51 -14.13 2.88
C MET A 289 -1.96 -15.58 3.04
N GLU A 290 -1.36 -16.50 2.29
CA GLU A 290 -1.66 -17.93 2.36
C GLU A 290 -1.33 -18.51 3.73
N ARG A 291 -0.11 -18.27 4.23
CA ARG A 291 0.31 -18.75 5.56
C ARG A 291 -0.59 -18.20 6.66
N ALA A 292 -0.87 -16.90 6.64
CA ALA A 292 -1.63 -16.23 7.69
C ALA A 292 -3.13 -16.57 7.64
N SER A 293 -3.68 -16.97 6.47
CA SER A 293 -5.08 -17.37 6.35
C SER A 293 -5.43 -18.65 7.13
N ASN A 294 -4.41 -19.49 7.37
CA ASN A 294 -4.54 -20.74 8.12
C ASN A 294 -4.27 -20.57 9.62
N LEU A 295 -3.85 -19.37 10.06
CA LEU A 295 -3.61 -19.10 11.48
C LEU A 295 -4.92 -18.88 12.24
N HIS A 296 -4.90 -19.20 13.53
CA HIS A 296 -5.97 -18.88 14.50
C HIS A 296 -7.38 -19.28 14.05
N GLY A 297 -7.52 -20.40 13.33
CA GLY A 297 -8.83 -20.89 12.85
C GLY A 297 -9.53 -19.93 11.88
N SER A 298 -8.76 -19.31 10.98
CA SER A 298 -9.23 -18.33 9.99
C SER A 298 -9.81 -17.03 10.56
N LEU A 299 -9.56 -16.76 11.86
CA LEU A 299 -9.94 -15.52 12.53
C LEU A 299 -9.50 -14.27 11.77
N LEU A 300 -8.35 -14.33 11.10
CA LEU A 300 -7.76 -13.20 10.38
C LEU A 300 -8.43 -12.93 9.02
N THR A 301 -9.17 -13.89 8.48
CA THR A 301 -9.57 -13.92 7.06
C THR A 301 -11.05 -13.63 6.87
N THR A 302 -11.36 -12.76 5.91
CA THR A 302 -12.70 -12.59 5.34
C THR A 302 -12.65 -12.88 3.84
N LYS A 303 -13.69 -13.53 3.30
CA LYS A 303 -13.80 -13.90 1.88
C LYS A 303 -14.91 -13.08 1.23
N LEU A 304 -14.61 -12.45 0.10
CA LEU A 304 -15.62 -11.82 -0.76
C LEU A 304 -16.36 -12.90 -1.55
N LYS A 305 -17.69 -12.79 -1.63
CA LYS A 305 -18.55 -13.88 -2.13
C LYS A 305 -19.30 -13.58 -3.42
N VAL A 306 -19.51 -12.31 -3.77
CA VAL A 306 -20.27 -11.95 -4.98
C VAL A 306 -19.33 -11.47 -6.07
N GLN A 307 -19.41 -12.06 -7.27
CA GLN A 307 -18.64 -11.67 -8.45
C GLN A 307 -19.49 -10.88 -9.46
N TYR A 308 -18.87 -9.89 -10.08
CA TYR A 308 -19.50 -8.90 -10.97
C TYR A 308 -18.85 -8.90 -12.37
N ARG A 309 -18.32 -10.02 -12.83
CA ARG A 309 -17.57 -10.11 -14.10
C ARG A 309 -18.05 -11.22 -15.04
N MET A 310 -18.21 -12.44 -14.53
CA MET A 310 -18.39 -13.64 -15.34
C MET A 310 -19.87 -14.02 -15.43
N HIS A 311 -20.26 -14.63 -16.55
CA HIS A 311 -21.54 -15.34 -16.63
C HIS A 311 -21.55 -16.49 -15.61
N ASP A 312 -22.72 -16.84 -15.07
CA ASP A 312 -22.84 -17.82 -13.99
C ASP A 312 -22.29 -19.21 -14.36
N ALA A 313 -22.57 -19.66 -15.58
CA ALA A 313 -22.00 -20.91 -16.12
C ALA A 313 -20.46 -20.96 -16.09
N ILE A 314 -19.77 -19.80 -16.20
CA ILE A 314 -18.30 -19.71 -16.12
C ILE A 314 -17.87 -19.65 -14.64
N ALA A 315 -18.53 -18.79 -13.85
CA ALA A 315 -18.20 -18.58 -12.45
C ALA A 315 -18.43 -19.83 -11.59
N SER A 316 -19.48 -20.59 -11.87
CA SER A 316 -19.89 -21.76 -11.07
C SER A 316 -18.87 -22.89 -11.11
N TRP A 317 -18.15 -23.10 -12.22
CA TRP A 317 -17.04 -24.04 -12.27
C TRP A 317 -15.90 -23.60 -11.34
N ALA A 318 -15.42 -22.36 -11.50
CA ALA A 318 -14.34 -21.83 -10.67
C ALA A 318 -14.73 -21.83 -9.19
N SER A 319 -15.99 -21.51 -8.88
CA SER A 319 -16.54 -21.56 -7.53
C SER A 319 -16.40 -22.94 -6.90
N LYS A 320 -16.81 -24.00 -7.61
CA LYS A 320 -16.80 -25.37 -7.08
C LYS A 320 -15.39 -25.89 -6.88
N GLU A 321 -14.51 -25.66 -7.85
CA GLU A 321 -13.17 -26.23 -7.84
C GLU A 321 -12.18 -25.50 -6.92
N MET A 322 -12.33 -24.17 -6.77
CA MET A 322 -11.31 -23.33 -6.11
C MET A 322 -11.81 -22.59 -4.87
N TYR A 323 -13.13 -22.44 -4.71
CA TYR A 323 -13.73 -21.58 -3.68
C TYR A 323 -14.87 -22.27 -2.90
N ASP A 324 -14.83 -23.60 -2.76
CA ASP A 324 -15.76 -24.39 -1.94
C ASP A 324 -17.25 -24.21 -2.30
N GLY A 325 -17.57 -23.79 -3.53
CA GLY A 325 -18.94 -23.47 -3.94
C GLY A 325 -19.50 -22.15 -3.35
N LEU A 326 -18.66 -21.30 -2.75
CA LEU A 326 -19.09 -20.09 -2.04
C LEU A 326 -19.17 -18.82 -2.92
N LEU A 327 -18.66 -18.86 -4.15
CA LEU A 327 -18.64 -17.71 -5.07
C LEU A 327 -19.95 -17.65 -5.86
N GLN A 328 -20.66 -16.52 -5.74
CA GLN A 328 -21.98 -16.29 -6.32
C GLN A 328 -21.91 -15.21 -7.40
N SER A 329 -22.69 -15.35 -8.46
CA SER A 329 -22.78 -14.37 -9.53
C SER A 329 -23.80 -13.28 -9.20
N SER A 330 -23.39 -12.01 -9.33
CA SER A 330 -24.32 -10.88 -9.26
C SER A 330 -25.40 -11.01 -10.34
N PRO A 331 -26.67 -10.65 -10.06
CA PRO A 331 -27.73 -10.62 -11.07
C PRO A 331 -27.36 -9.79 -12.31
N THR A 332 -26.48 -8.79 -12.16
CA THR A 332 -26.02 -7.93 -13.26
C THR A 332 -25.16 -8.64 -14.30
N VAL A 333 -24.55 -9.78 -13.97
CA VAL A 333 -23.66 -10.54 -14.87
C VAL A 333 -24.05 -12.00 -15.01
N ALA A 334 -24.94 -12.52 -14.15
CA ALA A 334 -25.26 -13.94 -14.10
C ALA A 334 -25.72 -14.52 -15.45
N ALA A 335 -26.45 -13.72 -16.25
CA ALA A 335 -27.03 -14.13 -17.52
C ALA A 335 -26.50 -13.35 -18.75
N HIS A 336 -25.46 -12.53 -18.60
CA HIS A 336 -24.99 -11.67 -19.70
C HIS A 336 -24.34 -12.46 -20.84
N LEU A 337 -24.72 -12.19 -22.08
CA LEU A 337 -24.18 -12.85 -23.26
C LEU A 337 -23.42 -11.85 -24.14
N LEU A 338 -22.57 -12.37 -25.03
CA LEU A 338 -21.86 -11.53 -26.00
C LEU A 338 -22.83 -10.77 -26.92
N VAL A 339 -23.99 -11.37 -27.26
CA VAL A 339 -25.02 -10.73 -28.08
C VAL A 339 -25.68 -9.53 -27.41
N ASP A 340 -25.55 -9.40 -26.08
CA ASP A 340 -26.06 -8.27 -25.31
C ASP A 340 -25.06 -7.10 -25.29
N SER A 341 -23.83 -7.32 -25.79
CA SER A 341 -22.78 -6.31 -25.79
C SER A 341 -23.04 -5.25 -26.85
N PRO A 342 -22.96 -3.94 -26.50
CA PRO A 342 -23.10 -2.88 -27.49
C PRO A 342 -21.92 -2.83 -28.50
N PHE A 343 -20.85 -3.60 -28.25
CA PHE A 343 -19.64 -3.62 -29.07
C PHE A 343 -19.55 -4.84 -29.99
N VAL A 344 -20.38 -5.86 -29.78
CA VAL A 344 -20.39 -7.08 -30.60
C VAL A 344 -21.69 -7.06 -31.41
N LYS A 345 -21.58 -6.71 -32.68
CA LYS A 345 -22.68 -6.78 -33.65
C LYS A 345 -22.72 -8.14 -34.34
#